data_AF-A0A957T7U3-F1
#
_entry.id   AF-A0A957T7U3-F1
#
_cell.length_a   1.000
_cell.length_b   1.000
_cell.length_c   1.000
_cell.angle_alpha   90.00
_cell.angle_beta   90.00
_cell.angle_gamma   90.00
#
_symmetry.space_group_name_H-M   'P 1'
#
loop_
_entity.id
_entity.type
_entity.pdbx_description
1 polymer ?
#
loop_
_entity_poly.entity_id
_entity_poly.type
_entity_poly.pdbx_seq_one_letter_code
_entity_poly.pdbx_strand_id
1 'polypeptide(L)'
;MPRREEEYLVQQALLNQLKQGRLNRRQFMTRMMAAGLGLSGISAAVAGCMPAPAAPSAPAASSGGGAAATEAERALTPTFYQWIVDLHPSIPQVNSQFSDLNFQIAPVEGFGIERFVAEAKNQESTWDVYVGMTPFVEMTALIEADVIEPWDNYIPKDVLDDLIPSIREECTVDGKLYSWPFLLDVVGMGWNSEITDNAGIATIPTTWDEYLTMSQQIVDSGAALYGCTFDAHGWRSLAPFTHSLSTDVYTAEGLFDFTSEAAIEALKLMKEMMAFSHPDILLEGASDGGVNGTPDEVAFAAQRVGFYTKYFNAPLRM
;
A
#
# COMPACT_ATOMS: atom_id res chain seq x y z
N MET A 1 -14.13 -13.96 -22.95
CA MET A 1 -14.25 -12.52 -22.67
C MET A 1 -15.68 -11.91 -22.68
N PRO A 2 -16.79 -12.56 -23.09
CA PRO A 2 -18.11 -11.88 -23.17
C PRO A 2 -18.86 -11.72 -21.83
N ARG A 3 -18.50 -12.50 -20.80
CA ARG A 3 -19.24 -12.56 -19.53
C ARG A 3 -19.17 -11.27 -18.69
N ARG A 4 -18.06 -10.52 -18.78
CA ARG A 4 -17.84 -9.31 -17.96
C ARG A 4 -18.65 -8.10 -18.45
N GLU A 5 -18.99 -8.03 -19.73
CA GLU A 5 -19.78 -6.93 -20.30
C GLU A 5 -21.26 -7.05 -19.93
N GLU A 6 -21.81 -8.27 -19.93
CA GLU A 6 -23.16 -8.55 -19.46
C GLU A 6 -23.33 -8.23 -17.96
N GLU A 7 -22.34 -8.63 -17.14
CA GLU A 7 -22.31 -8.34 -15.70
C GLU A 7 -22.34 -6.81 -15.43
N TYR A 8 -21.56 -6.04 -16.17
CA TYR A 8 -21.52 -4.57 -16.08
C TYR A 8 -22.85 -3.91 -16.46
N LEU A 9 -23.49 -4.36 -17.55
CA LEU A 9 -24.77 -3.82 -18.01
C LEU A 9 -25.90 -4.10 -17.01
N VAL A 10 -25.91 -5.28 -16.39
CA VAL A 10 -26.87 -5.64 -15.34
C VAL A 10 -26.66 -4.78 -14.08
N GLN A 11 -25.40 -4.57 -13.68
CA GLN A 11 -25.06 -3.70 -12.55
C GLN A 11 -25.51 -2.25 -12.78
N GLN A 12 -25.25 -1.69 -13.97
CA GLN A 12 -25.71 -0.33 -14.31
C GLN A 12 -27.23 -0.21 -14.31
N ALA A 13 -27.96 -1.20 -14.83
CA ALA A 13 -29.41 -1.19 -14.85
C ALA A 13 -30.01 -1.17 -13.44
N LEU A 14 -29.46 -1.97 -12.51
CA LEU A 14 -29.89 -2.01 -11.12
C LEU A 14 -29.58 -0.69 -10.38
N LEU A 15 -28.42 -0.09 -10.65
CA LEU A 15 -28.03 1.21 -10.08
C LEU A 15 -28.96 2.34 -10.54
N ASN A 16 -29.32 2.37 -11.82
CA ASN A 16 -30.26 3.36 -12.34
C ASN A 16 -31.66 3.20 -11.72
N GLN A 17 -32.10 1.97 -11.45
CA GLN A 17 -33.37 1.73 -10.75
C GLN A 17 -33.33 2.16 -9.28
N LEU A 18 -32.20 1.98 -8.60
CA LEU A 18 -31.98 2.50 -7.23
C LEU A 18 -32.01 4.03 -7.21
N LYS A 19 -31.29 4.69 -8.12
CA LYS A 19 -31.26 6.17 -8.24
C LYS A 19 -32.63 6.77 -8.56
N GLN A 20 -33.45 6.06 -9.31
CA GLN A 20 -34.82 6.47 -9.63
C GLN A 20 -35.83 6.12 -8.53
N GLY A 21 -35.39 5.58 -7.39
CA GLY A 21 -36.25 5.19 -6.27
C GLY A 21 -37.17 4.00 -6.55
N ARG A 22 -36.95 3.28 -7.66
CA ARG A 22 -37.74 2.10 -8.05
C ARG A 22 -37.31 0.84 -7.29
N LEU A 23 -36.11 0.84 -6.71
CA LEU A 23 -35.62 -0.16 -5.78
C LEU A 23 -35.21 0.49 -4.47
N ASN A 24 -35.48 -0.18 -3.35
CA ASN A 24 -34.84 0.15 -2.09
C ASN A 24 -33.52 -0.64 -1.92
N ARG A 25 -32.68 -0.22 -0.96
CA ARG A 25 -31.35 -0.81 -0.73
C ARG A 25 -31.39 -2.33 -0.55
N ARG A 26 -32.36 -2.84 0.21
CA ARG A 26 -32.52 -4.29 0.42
C ARG A 26 -32.81 -5.02 -0.89
N GLN A 27 -33.74 -4.50 -1.71
CA GLN A 27 -34.08 -5.09 -3.01
C GLN A 27 -32.91 -5.01 -4.00
N PHE A 28 -32.14 -3.92 -3.97
CA PHE A 28 -30.92 -3.78 -4.76
C PHE A 28 -29.89 -4.85 -4.40
N MET A 29 -29.58 -4.99 -3.10
CA MET A 29 -28.62 -5.99 -2.60
C MET A 29 -29.06 -7.43 -2.92
N THR A 30 -30.34 -7.74 -2.72
CA THR A 30 -30.88 -9.08 -3.04
C THR A 30 -30.77 -9.39 -4.54
N ARG A 31 -30.98 -8.41 -5.42
CA ARG A 31 -30.89 -8.60 -6.88
C ARG A 31 -29.45 -8.68 -7.39
N MET A 32 -28.53 -7.94 -6.78
CA MET A 32 -27.08 -8.05 -7.05
C MET A 32 -26.56 -9.45 -6.69
N MET A 33 -26.92 -9.96 -5.50
CA MET A 33 -26.54 -11.30 -5.04
C MET A 33 -27.14 -12.41 -5.93
N ALA A 34 -28.42 -12.29 -6.30
CA ALA A 34 -29.08 -13.26 -7.20
C ALA A 34 -28.47 -13.28 -8.61
N ALA A 35 -27.86 -12.18 -9.04
CA ALA A 35 -27.16 -12.07 -10.32
C ALA A 35 -25.66 -12.48 -10.23
N GLY A 36 -25.15 -12.83 -9.04
CA GLY A 36 -23.75 -13.19 -8.84
C GLY A 36 -22.77 -12.02 -9.03
N LEU A 37 -23.24 -10.77 -8.87
CA LEU A 37 -22.45 -9.56 -9.10
C LEU A 37 -21.80 -9.08 -7.78
N GLY A 38 -20.48 -8.91 -7.80
CA GLY A 38 -19.71 -8.37 -6.66
C GLY A 38 -20.00 -6.89 -6.37
N LEU A 39 -19.78 -6.45 -5.13
CA LEU A 39 -20.08 -5.10 -4.65
C LEU A 39 -18.96 -4.07 -4.91
N SER A 40 -17.88 -4.48 -5.57
CA SER A 40 -16.79 -3.60 -5.98
C SER A 40 -17.32 -2.48 -6.89
N GLY A 41 -17.30 -1.23 -6.40
CA GLY A 41 -17.59 -0.02 -7.19
C GLY A 41 -18.81 0.84 -6.81
N ILE A 42 -19.47 0.62 -5.66
CA ILE A 42 -20.68 1.40 -5.25
C ILE A 42 -20.39 2.45 -4.16
N SER A 43 -19.16 2.96 -4.07
CA SER A 43 -18.83 3.93 -3.01
C SER A 43 -19.27 5.37 -3.30
N ALA A 44 -19.58 5.73 -4.55
CA ALA A 44 -19.80 7.15 -4.92
C ALA A 44 -21.27 7.65 -4.92
N ALA A 45 -22.28 6.81 -4.65
CA ALA A 45 -23.69 7.20 -4.87
C ALA A 45 -24.60 7.24 -3.62
N VAL A 46 -24.07 7.01 -2.41
CA VAL A 46 -24.90 6.90 -1.19
C VAL A 46 -24.52 7.91 -0.09
N ALA A 47 -23.42 8.66 -0.25
CA ALA A 47 -22.88 9.55 0.79
C ALA A 47 -23.61 10.90 0.94
N GLY A 48 -24.55 11.26 0.06
CA GLY A 48 -25.21 12.57 0.09
C GLY A 48 -26.64 12.53 0.61
N CYS A 49 -26.85 12.41 1.93
CA CYS A 49 -28.00 12.95 2.66
C CYS A 49 -27.92 12.63 4.16
N MET A 50 -27.69 13.67 4.98
CA MET A 50 -27.95 13.85 6.43
C MET A 50 -26.74 13.99 7.38
N PRO A 51 -26.85 14.79 8.47
CA PRO A 51 -25.73 15.31 9.25
C PRO A 51 -25.21 14.34 10.32
N ALA A 52 -23.91 14.48 10.65
CA ALA A 52 -23.21 13.69 11.68
C ALA A 52 -23.77 13.95 13.10
N PRO A 53 -23.96 12.91 13.93
CA PRO A 53 -24.28 13.10 15.35
C PRO A 53 -23.01 13.47 16.15
N ALA A 54 -23.21 14.33 17.15
CA ALA A 54 -22.16 14.83 18.04
C ALA A 54 -21.56 13.73 18.94
N ALA A 55 -20.25 13.79 19.15
CA ALA A 55 -19.49 12.89 20.02
C ALA A 55 -19.86 13.07 21.51
N PRO A 56 -20.03 11.99 22.29
CA PRO A 56 -20.07 12.09 23.75
C PRO A 56 -18.64 12.19 24.33
N SER A 57 -18.52 12.98 25.39
CA SER A 57 -17.29 13.23 26.15
C SER A 57 -16.81 12.00 26.94
N ALA A 58 -15.51 11.77 26.92
CA ALA A 58 -14.83 10.67 27.62
C ALA A 58 -14.85 10.85 29.16
N PRO A 59 -15.01 9.77 29.96
CA PRO A 59 -14.71 9.82 31.38
C PRO A 59 -13.21 9.57 31.64
N ALA A 60 -12.71 10.22 32.70
CA ALA A 60 -11.31 10.16 33.14
C ALA A 60 -10.89 8.78 33.65
N ALA A 61 -9.65 8.40 33.34
CA ALA A 61 -9.02 7.15 33.73
C ALA A 61 -8.81 7.05 35.26
N SER A 62 -9.13 5.88 35.82
CA SER A 62 -8.68 5.45 37.14
C SER A 62 -7.78 4.23 36.99
N SER A 63 -6.57 4.34 37.56
CA SER A 63 -5.57 3.30 37.63
C SER A 63 -5.97 2.20 38.61
N GLY A 64 -6.01 0.94 38.15
CA GLY A 64 -6.33 -0.20 39.01
C GLY A 64 -5.90 -1.53 38.40
N GLY A 65 -4.82 -2.09 38.96
CA GLY A 65 -4.34 -3.47 38.95
C GLY A 65 -4.96 -4.47 37.96
N GLY A 66 -4.14 -4.93 37.02
CA GLY A 66 -4.43 -6.04 36.12
C GLY A 66 -4.74 -7.34 36.88
N ALA A 67 -5.97 -7.79 36.78
CA ALA A 67 -6.32 -9.19 36.95
C ALA A 67 -6.04 -9.87 35.61
N ALA A 68 -5.11 -10.84 35.61
CA ALA A 68 -4.86 -11.69 34.45
C ALA A 68 -6.17 -12.40 34.08
N ALA A 69 -6.74 -12.03 32.93
CA ALA A 69 -7.79 -12.80 32.30
C ALA A 69 -7.16 -14.14 31.89
N THR A 70 -7.70 -15.24 32.39
CA THR A 70 -7.43 -16.57 31.85
C THR A 70 -7.87 -16.58 30.39
N GLU A 71 -6.92 -16.50 29.47
CA GLU A 71 -7.15 -16.75 28.05
C GLU A 71 -7.73 -18.15 27.89
N ALA A 72 -8.92 -18.23 27.30
CA ALA A 72 -9.39 -19.48 26.75
C ALA A 72 -8.37 -19.91 25.69
N GLU A 73 -7.86 -21.14 25.78
CA GLU A 73 -6.87 -21.72 24.88
C GLU A 73 -7.43 -21.73 23.44
N ARG A 74 -7.25 -20.63 22.71
CA ARG A 74 -7.60 -20.50 21.31
C ARG A 74 -6.65 -21.39 20.52
N ALA A 75 -7.19 -22.19 19.60
CA ALA A 75 -6.37 -22.96 18.67
C ALA A 75 -5.37 -22.01 17.97
N LEU A 76 -4.12 -22.46 17.80
CA LEU A 76 -3.05 -21.64 17.20
C LEU A 76 -3.31 -21.45 15.69
N THR A 77 -4.18 -20.49 15.37
CA THR A 77 -4.64 -20.22 14.00
C THR A 77 -4.34 -18.78 13.57
N PRO A 78 -3.07 -18.36 13.56
CA PRO A 78 -2.72 -16.98 13.18
C PRO A 78 -3.12 -16.72 11.72
N THR A 79 -3.64 -15.54 11.45
CA THR A 79 -4.07 -15.11 10.11
C THR A 79 -2.99 -14.30 9.41
N PHE A 80 -2.69 -14.63 8.15
CA PHE A 80 -1.69 -13.97 7.31
C PHE A 80 -2.21 -13.69 5.89
N TYR A 81 -1.56 -12.77 5.18
CA TYR A 81 -1.92 -12.44 3.80
C TYR A 81 -1.45 -13.53 2.83
N GLN A 82 -2.27 -13.83 1.82
CA GLN A 82 -1.93 -14.84 0.81
C GLN A 82 -0.61 -14.53 0.09
N TRP A 83 -0.43 -13.29 -0.34
CA TRP A 83 0.77 -12.88 -1.09
C TRP A 83 2.07 -13.04 -0.27
N ILE A 84 2.00 -12.95 1.07
CA ILE A 84 3.13 -13.23 1.95
C ILE A 84 3.50 -14.72 1.88
N VAL A 85 2.51 -15.60 1.92
CA VAL A 85 2.71 -17.04 1.81
C VAL A 85 3.33 -17.39 0.45
N ASP A 86 2.82 -16.78 -0.62
CA ASP A 86 3.28 -17.03 -1.99
C ASP A 86 4.75 -16.62 -2.22
N LEU A 87 5.20 -15.54 -1.57
CA LEU A 87 6.58 -15.05 -1.68
C LEU A 87 7.59 -15.81 -0.80
N HIS A 88 7.14 -16.67 0.11
CA HIS A 88 7.99 -17.34 1.09
C HIS A 88 7.83 -18.87 1.03
N PRO A 89 8.44 -19.52 0.02
CA PRO A 89 8.30 -20.97 -0.18
C PRO A 89 8.89 -21.82 0.96
N SER A 90 9.63 -21.22 1.89
CA SER A 90 10.14 -21.86 3.10
C SER A 90 9.10 -21.99 4.22
N ILE A 91 7.98 -21.25 4.17
CA ILE A 91 6.94 -21.28 5.21
C ILE A 91 6.44 -22.71 5.51
N PRO A 92 6.09 -23.55 4.51
CA PRO A 92 5.69 -24.93 4.79
C PRO A 92 6.73 -25.75 5.56
N GLN A 93 8.02 -25.56 5.26
CA GLN A 93 9.11 -26.23 5.96
C GLN A 93 9.23 -25.75 7.42
N VAL A 94 9.13 -24.45 7.66
CA VAL A 94 9.15 -23.88 9.01
C VAL A 94 7.93 -24.34 9.80
N ASN A 95 6.73 -24.24 9.22
CA ASN A 95 5.47 -24.62 9.86
C ASN A 95 5.45 -26.10 10.25
N SER A 96 6.12 -26.99 9.51
CA SER A 96 6.20 -28.42 9.85
C SER A 96 6.88 -28.70 11.20
N GLN A 97 7.58 -27.72 11.77
CA GLN A 97 8.21 -27.80 13.10
C GLN A 97 7.21 -27.52 14.24
N PHE A 98 6.00 -27.05 13.92
CA PHE A 98 4.96 -26.67 14.88
C PHE A 98 3.72 -27.54 14.66
N SER A 99 3.57 -28.61 15.45
CA SER A 99 2.50 -29.61 15.26
C SER A 99 1.08 -29.07 15.39
N ASP A 100 0.92 -27.99 16.15
CA ASP A 100 -0.40 -27.43 16.51
C ASP A 100 -0.72 -26.15 15.71
N LEU A 101 0.16 -25.73 14.80
CA LEU A 101 0.00 -24.54 13.98
C LEU A 101 -0.98 -24.80 12.82
N ASN A 102 -2.04 -24.00 12.75
CA ASN A 102 -3.01 -24.01 11.66
C ASN A 102 -3.31 -22.58 11.19
N PHE A 103 -2.31 -21.94 10.57
CA PHE A 103 -2.47 -20.57 10.08
C PHE A 103 -3.61 -20.46 9.05
N GLN A 104 -4.25 -19.29 9.02
CA GLN A 104 -5.37 -19.00 8.12
C GLN A 104 -5.01 -17.85 7.18
N ILE A 105 -5.72 -17.74 6.05
CA ILE A 105 -5.58 -16.61 5.15
C ILE A 105 -6.52 -15.50 5.59
N ALA A 106 -5.96 -14.32 5.83
CA ALA A 106 -6.71 -13.17 6.25
C ALA A 106 -7.56 -12.60 5.08
N PRO A 107 -8.79 -12.13 5.34
CA PRO A 107 -9.63 -11.53 4.31
C PRO A 107 -9.03 -10.20 3.84
N VAL A 108 -8.87 -10.01 2.53
CA VAL A 108 -8.30 -8.77 1.95
C VAL A 108 -9.35 -7.79 1.40
N GLU A 109 -10.63 -8.18 1.39
CA GLU A 109 -11.70 -7.28 0.92
C GLU A 109 -11.87 -6.11 1.90
N GLY A 110 -11.75 -4.87 1.40
CA GLY A 110 -11.78 -3.67 2.25
C GLY A 110 -10.61 -3.61 3.23
N PHE A 111 -9.48 -4.23 2.88
CA PHE A 111 -8.23 -4.13 3.62
C PHE A 111 -7.76 -2.66 3.69
N GLY A 112 -7.43 -2.20 4.89
CA GLY A 112 -6.99 -0.84 5.17
C GLY A 112 -6.87 -0.62 6.68
N ILE A 113 -6.09 0.40 7.06
CA ILE A 113 -5.87 0.77 8.45
C ILE A 113 -7.18 1.01 9.20
N GLU A 114 -8.19 1.60 8.57
CA GLU A 114 -9.46 1.94 9.21
C GLU A 114 -10.24 0.69 9.64
N ARG A 115 -10.26 -0.33 8.79
CA ARG A 115 -10.93 -1.60 9.10
C ARG A 115 -10.17 -2.34 10.19
N PHE A 116 -8.85 -2.41 10.10
CA PHE A 116 -8.01 -3.05 11.12
C PHE A 116 -8.19 -2.38 12.49
N VAL A 117 -8.06 -1.05 12.56
CA VAL A 117 -8.26 -0.28 13.80
C VAL A 117 -9.68 -0.47 14.35
N ALA A 118 -10.71 -0.45 13.50
CA ALA A 118 -12.09 -0.62 13.95
C ALA A 118 -12.36 -2.03 14.51
N GLU A 119 -11.92 -3.09 13.82
CA GLU A 119 -12.11 -4.46 14.30
C GLU A 119 -11.28 -4.72 15.56
N ALA A 120 -10.03 -4.25 15.62
CA ALA A 120 -9.16 -4.40 16.79
C ALA A 120 -9.73 -3.70 18.03
N LYS A 121 -10.25 -2.46 17.89
CA LYS A 121 -10.92 -1.74 19.00
C LYS A 121 -12.18 -2.44 19.49
N ASN A 122 -12.85 -3.19 18.63
CA ASN A 122 -14.02 -3.99 18.99
C ASN A 122 -13.66 -5.38 19.52
N GLN A 123 -12.37 -5.75 19.55
CA GLN A 123 -11.89 -7.09 19.89
C GLN A 123 -12.45 -8.17 18.95
N GLU A 124 -12.68 -7.81 17.68
CA GLU A 124 -13.26 -8.65 16.63
C GLU A 124 -12.33 -8.75 15.41
N SER A 125 -11.03 -8.43 15.57
CA SER A 125 -10.06 -8.44 14.48
C SER A 125 -10.05 -9.78 13.74
N THR A 126 -10.25 -9.69 12.43
CA THR A 126 -10.08 -10.82 11.50
C THR A 126 -8.60 -11.05 11.14
N TRP A 127 -7.69 -10.21 11.66
CA TRP A 127 -6.24 -10.32 11.54
C TRP A 127 -5.57 -10.48 12.90
N ASP A 128 -4.67 -11.45 13.01
CA ASP A 128 -3.73 -11.61 14.12
C ASP A 128 -2.44 -10.83 13.85
N VAL A 129 -2.07 -10.68 12.57
CA VAL A 129 -0.89 -9.91 12.13
C VAL A 129 -1.30 -8.92 11.05
N TYR A 130 -1.01 -7.64 11.28
CA TYR A 130 -1.11 -6.60 10.26
C TYR A 130 0.18 -6.57 9.44
N VAL A 131 0.12 -6.94 8.17
CA VAL A 131 1.28 -7.00 7.27
C VAL A 131 1.13 -5.92 6.20
N GLY A 132 2.26 -5.34 5.79
CA GLY A 132 2.30 -4.23 4.84
C GLY A 132 2.17 -2.86 5.50
N MET A 133 2.35 -2.79 6.83
CA MET A 133 2.44 -1.52 7.54
C MET A 133 3.55 -0.68 6.94
N THR A 134 3.20 0.51 6.44
CA THR A 134 4.20 1.49 6.01
C THR A 134 4.55 2.34 7.23
N PRO A 135 5.74 2.18 7.86
CA PRO A 135 5.98 2.72 9.21
C PRO A 135 5.78 4.23 9.30
N PHE A 136 6.25 4.97 8.30
CA PHE A 136 6.13 6.43 8.21
C PHE A 136 4.72 6.95 7.83
N VAL A 137 3.76 6.06 7.55
CA VAL A 137 2.36 6.43 7.22
C VAL A 137 1.41 6.05 8.36
N GLU A 138 1.59 4.85 8.93
CA GLU A 138 0.53 4.20 9.71
C GLU A 138 0.91 3.89 11.15
N MET A 139 2.21 3.69 11.44
CA MET A 139 2.65 3.07 12.70
C MET A 139 2.27 3.89 13.93
N THR A 140 2.51 5.20 13.91
CA THR A 140 2.14 6.09 15.03
C THR A 140 0.63 6.05 15.31
N ALA A 141 -0.20 6.10 14.27
CA ALA A 141 -1.65 6.05 14.41
C ALA A 141 -2.13 4.70 14.96
N LEU A 142 -1.49 3.59 14.58
CA LEU A 142 -1.77 2.26 15.12
C LEU A 142 -1.36 2.13 16.60
N ILE A 143 -0.22 2.71 16.99
CA ILE A 143 0.24 2.76 18.39
C ILE A 143 -0.71 3.61 19.24
N GLU A 144 -1.04 4.83 18.80
CA GLU A 144 -1.97 5.73 19.51
C GLU A 144 -3.37 5.13 19.65
N ALA A 145 -3.79 4.33 18.67
CA ALA A 145 -5.05 3.61 18.71
C ALA A 145 -5.04 2.40 19.66
N ASP A 146 -3.87 1.99 20.17
CA ASP A 146 -3.63 0.83 21.02
C ASP A 146 -4.12 -0.48 20.38
N VAL A 147 -3.82 -0.66 19.08
CA VAL A 147 -4.27 -1.83 18.28
C VAL A 147 -3.12 -2.72 17.80
N ILE A 148 -1.88 -2.35 18.10
CA ILE A 148 -0.67 -3.15 17.87
C ILE A 148 0.20 -3.16 19.11
N GLU A 149 0.94 -4.25 19.32
CA GLU A 149 1.87 -4.40 20.43
C GLU A 149 3.32 -4.44 19.95
N PRO A 150 4.29 -4.07 20.80
CA PRO A 150 5.70 -4.12 20.43
C PRO A 150 6.23 -5.57 20.42
N TRP A 151 7.16 -5.84 19.51
CA TRP A 151 7.76 -7.15 19.33
C TRP A 151 8.85 -7.51 20.35
N ASP A 152 9.25 -6.59 21.22
CA ASP A 152 10.37 -6.72 22.17
C ASP A 152 10.31 -7.99 23.03
N ASN A 153 9.12 -8.52 23.32
CA ASN A 153 8.94 -9.74 24.11
C ASN A 153 9.08 -11.04 23.30
N TYR A 154 9.05 -10.95 21.97
CA TYR A 154 8.95 -12.09 21.07
C TYR A 154 10.22 -12.32 20.24
N ILE A 155 11.03 -11.28 20.03
CA ILE A 155 12.22 -11.36 19.19
C ILE A 155 13.47 -11.71 20.02
N PRO A 156 14.23 -12.76 19.65
CA PRO A 156 15.52 -13.04 20.25
C PRO A 156 16.51 -11.88 20.10
N LYS A 157 17.28 -11.60 21.15
CA LYS A 157 18.21 -10.45 21.18
C LYS A 157 19.22 -10.45 20.03
N ASP A 158 19.76 -11.61 19.68
CA ASP A 158 20.70 -11.78 18.58
C ASP A 158 20.08 -11.44 17.23
N VAL A 159 18.81 -11.77 17.02
CA VAL A 159 18.08 -11.39 15.82
C VAL A 159 17.82 -9.88 15.78
N LEU A 160 17.45 -9.29 16.91
CA LEU A 160 17.26 -7.84 17.03
C LEU A 160 18.56 -7.05 16.78
N ASP A 161 19.70 -7.58 17.21
CA ASP A 161 21.02 -6.97 17.03
C ASP A 161 21.57 -7.16 15.59
N ASP A 162 21.07 -8.14 14.84
CA ASP A 162 21.42 -8.39 13.43
C ASP A 162 20.64 -7.52 12.44
N LEU A 163 19.57 -6.84 12.89
CA LEU A 163 18.82 -5.93 12.04
C LEU A 163 19.69 -4.76 11.56
N ILE A 164 19.55 -4.42 10.27
CA ILE A 164 20.19 -3.22 9.69
C ILE A 164 19.78 -2.00 10.52
N PRO A 165 20.72 -1.18 11.03
CA PRO A 165 20.42 -0.13 11.99
C PRO A 165 19.32 0.85 11.56
N SER A 166 19.33 1.29 10.29
CA SER A 166 18.32 2.21 9.75
C SER A 166 16.93 1.59 9.71
N ILE A 167 16.84 0.29 9.41
CA ILE A 167 15.57 -0.44 9.39
C ILE A 167 15.05 -0.64 10.81
N ARG A 168 15.93 -0.97 11.76
CA ARG A 168 15.56 -1.08 13.17
C ARG A 168 15.04 0.25 13.71
N GLU A 169 15.70 1.37 13.36
CA GLU A 169 15.27 2.71 13.73
C GLU A 169 13.89 3.05 13.17
N GLU A 170 13.65 2.80 11.88
CA GLU A 170 12.33 3.03 11.24
C GLU A 170 11.22 2.18 11.88
N CYS A 171 11.54 0.99 12.37
CA CYS A 171 10.59 0.09 13.02
C CYS A 171 10.39 0.40 14.52
N THR A 172 11.07 1.40 15.09
CA THR A 172 11.11 1.70 16.53
C THR A 172 10.43 3.03 16.85
N VAL A 173 9.54 3.03 17.83
CA VAL A 173 8.93 4.25 18.41
C VAL A 173 9.09 4.20 19.92
N ASP A 174 9.53 5.31 20.53
CA ASP A 174 9.75 5.42 21.99
C ASP A 174 10.57 4.26 22.58
N GLY A 175 11.57 3.79 21.83
CA GLY A 175 12.47 2.72 22.23
C GLY A 175 11.90 1.30 22.15
N LYS A 176 10.73 1.10 21.54
CA LYS A 176 10.08 -0.20 21.34
C LYS A 176 9.92 -0.51 19.86
N LEU A 177 10.14 -1.75 19.46
CA LEU A 177 10.06 -2.19 18.07
C LEU A 177 8.62 -2.61 17.72
N TYR A 178 7.93 -1.85 16.87
CA TYR A 178 6.53 -2.11 16.50
C TYR A 178 6.35 -2.76 15.13
N SER A 179 7.40 -2.78 14.31
CA SER A 179 7.38 -3.42 12.99
C SER A 179 8.43 -4.51 12.89
N TRP A 180 8.06 -5.63 12.28
CA TRP A 180 8.99 -6.67 11.89
C TRP A 180 9.34 -6.50 10.40
N PRO A 181 10.61 -6.22 10.04
CA PRO A 181 11.00 -5.89 8.67
C PRO A 181 11.10 -7.14 7.78
N PHE A 182 9.94 -7.75 7.52
CA PHE A 182 9.80 -8.98 6.75
C PHE A 182 10.00 -8.77 5.23
N LEU A 183 9.61 -7.58 4.74
CA LEU A 183 9.76 -7.14 3.36
C LEU A 183 10.23 -5.69 3.39
N LEU A 184 11.21 -5.35 2.55
CA LEU A 184 11.68 -3.99 2.38
C LEU A 184 11.35 -3.50 0.96
N ASP A 185 10.57 -2.43 0.91
CA ASP A 185 10.32 -1.68 -0.32
C ASP A 185 11.33 -0.53 -0.41
N VAL A 186 12.48 -0.82 -1.02
CA VAL A 186 13.53 0.19 -1.25
C VAL A 186 13.27 0.87 -2.60
N VAL A 187 12.85 2.13 -2.55
CA VAL A 187 12.67 2.95 -3.75
C VAL A 187 14.03 3.30 -4.33
N GLY A 188 14.19 3.10 -5.63
CA GLY A 188 15.37 3.51 -6.35
C GLY A 188 15.09 3.67 -7.83
N MET A 189 16.18 3.79 -8.59
CA MET A 189 16.13 3.95 -10.03
C MET A 189 16.63 2.68 -10.73
N GLY A 190 15.76 2.10 -11.56
CA GLY A 190 16.09 1.04 -12.52
C GLY A 190 16.17 1.59 -13.94
N TRP A 191 16.79 0.83 -14.84
CA TRP A 191 16.88 1.18 -16.25
C TRP A 191 16.90 -0.06 -17.16
N ASN A 192 16.40 0.11 -18.39
CA ASN A 192 16.55 -0.87 -19.46
C ASN A 192 17.87 -0.63 -20.19
N SER A 193 18.87 -1.47 -19.94
CA SER A 193 20.25 -1.26 -20.46
C SER A 193 20.33 -1.16 -21.99
N GLU A 194 19.61 -2.02 -22.73
CA GLU A 194 19.59 -1.96 -24.19
C GLU A 194 19.01 -0.64 -24.72
N ILE A 195 17.97 -0.12 -24.06
CA ILE A 195 17.35 1.16 -24.44
C ILE A 195 18.32 2.30 -24.17
N THR A 196 18.96 2.33 -22.99
CA THR A 196 19.92 3.38 -22.63
C THR A 196 21.16 3.33 -23.52
N ASP A 197 21.65 2.14 -23.88
CA ASP A 197 22.79 1.97 -24.79
C ASP A 197 22.46 2.46 -26.20
N ASN A 198 21.29 2.10 -26.73
CA ASN A 198 20.81 2.56 -28.04
C ASN A 198 20.57 4.08 -28.08
N ALA A 199 20.21 4.68 -26.95
CA ALA A 199 20.10 6.14 -26.81
C ALA A 199 21.46 6.84 -26.67
N GLY A 200 22.57 6.10 -26.55
CA GLY A 200 23.91 6.65 -26.36
C GLY A 200 24.17 7.20 -24.95
N ILE A 201 23.46 6.68 -23.93
CA ILE A 201 23.67 7.07 -22.53
C ILE A 201 24.83 6.25 -21.96
N ALA A 202 25.97 6.91 -21.73
CA ALA A 202 27.19 6.27 -21.25
C ALA A 202 27.33 6.27 -19.72
N THR A 203 26.51 7.05 -19.01
CA THR A 203 26.58 7.25 -17.57
C THR A 203 25.19 7.22 -16.97
N ILE A 204 25.07 6.61 -15.79
CA ILE A 204 23.83 6.64 -15.00
C ILE A 204 23.67 8.05 -14.39
N PRO A 205 22.47 8.67 -14.45
CA PRO A 205 22.27 9.99 -13.90
C PRO A 205 22.46 9.98 -12.38
N THR A 206 23.08 11.03 -11.87
CA THR A 206 23.34 11.23 -10.43
C THR A 206 22.52 12.38 -9.84
N THR A 207 21.85 13.14 -10.71
CA THR A 207 20.92 14.23 -10.34
C THR A 207 19.62 14.11 -11.13
N TRP A 208 18.56 14.73 -10.63
CA TRP A 208 17.27 14.77 -11.32
C TRP A 208 17.32 15.55 -12.65
N ASP A 209 18.15 16.59 -12.74
CA ASP A 209 18.36 17.33 -14.00
C ASP A 209 19.02 16.46 -15.07
N GLU A 210 20.04 15.68 -14.69
CA GLU A 210 20.65 14.69 -15.57
C GLU A 210 19.64 13.63 -15.98
N TYR A 211 18.84 13.14 -15.02
CA TYR A 211 17.79 12.16 -15.26
C TYR A 211 16.78 12.63 -16.31
N LEU A 212 16.26 13.86 -16.19
CA LEU A 212 15.31 14.45 -17.13
C LEU A 212 15.95 14.69 -18.51
N THR A 213 17.20 15.18 -18.54
CA THR A 213 17.95 15.39 -19.78
C THR A 213 18.15 14.07 -20.53
N MET A 214 18.54 13.00 -19.81
CA MET A 214 18.73 11.68 -20.39
C MET A 214 17.40 11.03 -20.78
N SER A 215 16.31 11.29 -20.05
CA SER A 215 14.95 10.86 -20.42
C SER A 215 14.52 11.45 -21.75
N GLN A 216 14.77 12.75 -21.97
CA GLN A 216 14.54 13.39 -23.27
C GLN A 216 15.41 12.78 -24.36
N GLN A 217 16.70 12.52 -24.09
CA GLN A 217 17.62 11.89 -25.04
C GLN A 217 17.12 10.51 -25.50
N ILE A 218 16.58 9.71 -24.59
CA ILE A 218 15.97 8.41 -24.91
C ILE A 218 14.83 8.57 -25.92
N VAL A 219 13.92 9.51 -25.67
CA VAL A 219 12.79 9.78 -26.58
C VAL A 219 13.27 10.31 -27.93
N ASP A 220 14.19 11.28 -27.94
CA ASP A 220 14.68 11.93 -29.16
C ASP A 220 15.46 10.97 -30.07
N SER A 221 16.19 10.03 -29.47
CA SER A 221 16.91 8.99 -30.21
C SER A 221 15.98 7.96 -30.87
N GLY A 222 14.73 7.87 -30.42
CA GLY A 222 13.78 6.82 -30.81
C GLY A 222 14.07 5.45 -30.21
N ALA A 223 14.98 5.34 -29.23
CA ALA A 223 15.31 4.09 -28.55
C ALA A 223 14.13 3.53 -27.73
N ALA A 224 13.25 4.40 -27.24
CA ALA A 224 12.00 4.03 -26.59
C ALA A 224 10.92 5.10 -26.79
N LEU A 225 9.67 4.71 -26.54
CA LEU A 225 8.53 5.64 -26.58
C LEU A 225 8.53 6.62 -25.40
N TYR A 226 9.07 6.18 -24.26
CA TYR A 226 9.08 6.93 -23.01
C TYR A 226 10.50 6.99 -22.43
N GLY A 227 10.87 8.14 -21.90
CA GLY A 227 12.19 8.35 -21.28
C GLY A 227 12.24 7.80 -19.86
N CYS A 228 11.21 8.08 -19.08
CA CYS A 228 11.10 7.68 -17.68
C CYS A 228 9.67 7.29 -17.31
N THR A 229 9.50 6.65 -16.14
CA THR A 229 8.18 6.37 -15.56
C THR A 229 8.28 6.21 -14.03
N PHE A 230 7.16 6.38 -13.33
CA PHE A 230 7.07 6.35 -11.86
C PHE A 230 5.64 5.97 -11.40
N ASP A 231 5.48 5.49 -10.16
CA ASP A 231 4.15 5.19 -9.60
C ASP A 231 3.43 6.48 -9.17
N ALA A 232 2.17 6.71 -9.53
CA ALA A 232 1.50 7.98 -9.23
C ALA A 232 1.07 8.16 -7.75
N HIS A 233 1.13 7.13 -6.91
CA HIS A 233 0.68 7.19 -5.52
C HIS A 233 1.64 7.99 -4.64
N GLY A 234 1.08 8.81 -3.74
CA GLY A 234 1.85 9.74 -2.90
C GLY A 234 2.91 9.06 -2.02
N TRP A 235 2.55 7.97 -1.33
CA TRP A 235 3.49 7.25 -0.47
C TRP A 235 4.56 6.47 -1.24
N ARG A 236 4.30 6.14 -2.52
CA ARG A 236 5.18 5.34 -3.38
C ARG A 236 6.18 6.17 -4.18
N SER A 237 5.84 7.43 -4.44
CA SER A 237 6.63 8.34 -5.26
C SER A 237 6.83 9.70 -4.63
N LEU A 238 5.75 10.43 -4.30
CA LEU A 238 5.91 11.80 -3.79
C LEU A 238 6.78 11.84 -2.53
N ALA A 239 6.49 11.01 -1.52
CA ALA A 239 7.31 10.97 -0.30
C ALA A 239 8.77 10.57 -0.58
N PRO A 240 9.06 9.50 -1.35
CA PRO A 240 10.44 9.17 -1.75
C PRO A 240 11.17 10.25 -2.54
N PHE A 241 10.53 10.89 -3.52
CA PHE A 241 11.13 11.99 -4.28
C PHE A 241 11.43 13.17 -3.34
N THR A 242 10.51 13.51 -2.45
CA THR A 242 10.73 14.52 -1.42
C THR A 242 11.92 14.18 -0.51
N HIS A 243 12.03 12.93 -0.05
CA HIS A 243 13.17 12.46 0.75
C HIS A 243 14.50 12.49 0.01
N SER A 244 14.50 12.38 -1.31
CA SER A 244 15.71 12.56 -2.13
C SER A 244 16.20 14.01 -2.15
N LEU A 245 15.33 14.97 -1.81
CA LEU A 245 15.62 16.41 -1.75
C LEU A 245 15.89 16.87 -0.32
N SER A 246 15.11 16.40 0.65
CA SER A 246 15.25 16.70 2.08
C SER A 246 14.59 15.62 2.93
N THR A 247 15.21 15.25 4.04
CA THR A 247 14.60 14.36 5.06
C THR A 247 13.80 15.13 6.11
N ASP A 248 13.89 16.47 6.15
CA ASP A 248 13.15 17.34 7.08
C ASP A 248 11.86 17.83 6.43
N VAL A 249 10.87 16.93 6.35
CA VAL A 249 9.64 17.11 5.55
C VAL A 249 8.39 16.63 6.27
N TYR A 250 8.46 16.55 7.59
CA TYR A 250 7.35 16.16 8.46
C TYR A 250 7.01 17.29 9.43
N THR A 251 5.73 17.46 9.73
CA THR A 251 5.26 18.42 10.74
C THR A 251 5.65 17.95 12.14
N ALA A 252 5.49 18.82 13.14
CA ALA A 252 5.74 18.46 14.54
C ALA A 252 4.85 17.30 15.03
N GLU A 253 3.70 17.09 14.39
CA GLU A 253 2.76 16.00 14.62
C GLU A 253 3.15 14.70 13.88
N GLY A 254 4.27 14.69 13.16
CA GLY A 254 4.74 13.52 12.41
C GLY A 254 4.01 13.27 11.09
N LEU A 255 3.26 14.25 10.59
CA LEU A 255 2.56 14.16 9.31
C LEU A 255 3.45 14.63 8.17
N PHE A 256 3.35 14.00 7.00
CA PHE A 256 4.08 14.47 5.81
C PHE A 256 3.64 15.89 5.43
N ASP A 257 4.60 16.82 5.36
CA ASP A 257 4.35 18.22 5.04
C ASP A 257 4.33 18.43 3.52
N PHE A 258 3.13 18.32 2.94
CA PHE A 258 2.85 18.61 1.54
C PHE A 258 3.13 20.07 1.13
N THR A 259 3.32 20.97 2.09
CA THR A 259 3.59 22.39 1.85
C THR A 259 5.07 22.75 1.95
N SER A 260 5.91 21.81 2.37
CA SER A 260 7.36 22.01 2.42
C SER A 260 7.94 22.33 1.04
N GLU A 261 9.02 23.11 1.01
CA GLU A 261 9.71 23.44 -0.24
C GLU A 261 10.13 22.17 -1.00
N ALA A 262 10.64 21.17 -0.28
CA ALA A 262 11.01 19.88 -0.86
C ALA A 262 9.82 19.13 -1.48
N ALA A 263 8.64 19.12 -0.83
CA ALA A 263 7.45 18.48 -1.40
C ALA A 263 6.95 19.21 -2.65
N ILE A 264 7.02 20.54 -2.67
CA ILE A 264 6.67 21.34 -3.85
C ILE A 264 7.64 21.06 -5.00
N GLU A 265 8.94 21.00 -4.74
CA GLU A 265 9.95 20.67 -5.76
C GLU A 265 9.80 19.23 -6.26
N ALA A 266 9.49 18.26 -5.39
CA ALA A 266 9.21 16.89 -5.79
C ALA A 266 7.97 16.81 -6.72
N LEU A 267 6.90 17.56 -6.42
CA LEU A 267 5.72 17.64 -7.30
C LEU A 267 6.04 18.25 -8.66
N LYS A 268 6.91 19.26 -8.71
CA LYS A 268 7.39 19.85 -9.97
C LYS A 268 8.22 18.84 -10.77
N LEU A 269 9.14 18.15 -10.12
CA LEU A 269 9.92 17.07 -10.72
C LEU A 269 9.01 15.98 -11.31
N MET A 270 8.04 15.48 -10.54
CA MET A 270 7.09 14.48 -11.01
C MET A 270 6.30 14.99 -12.24
N LYS A 271 5.90 16.27 -12.24
CA LYS A 271 5.24 16.89 -13.39
C LYS A 271 6.15 16.96 -14.62
N GLU A 272 7.44 17.23 -14.46
CA GLU A 272 8.42 17.22 -15.55
C GLU A 272 8.65 15.80 -16.08
N MET A 273 8.74 14.80 -15.19
CA MET A 273 8.82 13.39 -15.57
C MET A 273 7.60 12.94 -16.39
N MET A 274 6.40 13.47 -16.12
CA MET A 274 5.21 13.15 -16.90
C MET A 274 5.34 13.53 -18.38
N ALA A 275 6.17 14.52 -18.73
CA ALA A 275 6.41 14.88 -20.14
C ALA A 275 7.12 13.75 -20.92
N PHE A 276 7.80 12.84 -20.22
CA PHE A 276 8.53 11.71 -20.79
C PHE A 276 7.94 10.35 -20.41
N SER A 277 6.80 10.34 -19.72
CA SER A 277 6.12 9.14 -19.22
C SER A 277 4.95 8.73 -20.12
N HIS A 278 4.42 7.53 -19.89
CA HIS A 278 3.19 7.06 -20.54
C HIS A 278 2.01 7.99 -20.21
N PRO A 279 1.12 8.34 -21.16
CA PRO A 279 0.01 9.29 -20.91
C PRO A 279 -0.97 8.81 -19.82
N ASP A 280 -1.10 7.51 -19.67
CA ASP A 280 -1.96 6.89 -18.66
C ASP A 280 -1.28 6.71 -17.30
N ILE A 281 -0.13 7.35 -17.03
CA ILE A 281 0.65 7.16 -15.80
C ILE A 281 -0.14 7.39 -14.50
N LEU A 282 -1.22 8.15 -14.56
CA LEU A 282 -2.10 8.45 -13.42
C LEU A 282 -3.26 7.46 -13.26
N LEU A 283 -3.40 6.46 -14.14
CA LEU A 283 -4.46 5.46 -13.99
C LEU A 283 -4.12 4.47 -12.87
N GLU A 284 -5.17 3.99 -12.21
CA GLU A 284 -5.08 2.89 -11.25
C GLU A 284 -4.54 1.62 -11.93
N GLY A 285 -3.85 0.80 -11.14
CA GLY A 285 -3.39 -0.52 -11.54
C GLY A 285 -4.52 -1.53 -11.74
N ALA A 286 -4.19 -2.64 -12.37
CA ALA A 286 -5.17 -3.67 -12.73
C ALA A 286 -5.60 -4.59 -11.57
N SER A 287 -4.97 -4.49 -10.40
CA SER A 287 -5.18 -5.41 -9.28
C SER A 287 -5.02 -4.75 -7.91
N ASP A 288 -5.42 -5.46 -6.86
CA ASP A 288 -5.26 -5.06 -5.44
C ASP A 288 -5.83 -3.67 -5.13
N GLY A 289 -7.05 -3.39 -5.60
CA GLY A 289 -7.67 -2.08 -5.40
C GLY A 289 -7.00 -0.93 -6.16
N GLY A 290 -6.23 -1.23 -7.21
CA GLY A 290 -5.58 -0.23 -8.05
C GLY A 290 -4.11 0.02 -7.74
N VAL A 291 -3.52 -0.69 -6.78
CA VAL A 291 -2.13 -0.43 -6.36
C VAL A 291 -1.09 -1.33 -7.01
N ASN A 292 -1.48 -2.38 -7.74
CA ASN A 292 -0.54 -3.29 -8.42
C ASN A 292 -0.94 -3.51 -9.88
N GLY A 293 0.03 -3.82 -10.75
CA GLY A 293 -0.16 -3.84 -12.19
C GLY A 293 -0.39 -2.43 -12.72
N THR A 294 0.34 -1.45 -12.17
CA THR A 294 0.20 -0.03 -12.49
C THR A 294 0.83 0.29 -13.85
N PRO A 295 0.44 1.40 -14.50
CA PRO A 295 0.95 1.77 -15.82
C PRO A 295 2.48 1.83 -15.90
N ASP A 296 3.16 2.25 -14.83
CA ASP A 296 4.62 2.29 -14.75
C ASP A 296 5.25 0.88 -14.79
N GLU A 297 4.68 -0.07 -14.04
CA GLU A 297 5.12 -1.46 -14.02
C GLU A 297 4.97 -2.07 -15.41
N VAL A 298 3.79 -1.90 -16.02
CA VAL A 298 3.50 -2.41 -17.36
C VAL A 298 4.43 -1.82 -18.41
N ALA A 299 4.68 -0.51 -18.38
CA ALA A 299 5.58 0.15 -19.32
C ALA A 299 7.03 -0.35 -19.19
N PHE A 300 7.49 -0.57 -17.96
CA PHE A 300 8.84 -1.08 -17.69
C PHE A 300 9.01 -2.53 -18.12
N ALA A 301 8.09 -3.43 -17.74
CA ALA A 301 8.14 -4.84 -18.15
C ALA A 301 7.98 -5.03 -19.67
N ALA A 302 7.22 -4.17 -20.34
CA ALA A 302 7.10 -4.18 -21.78
C ALA A 302 8.32 -3.58 -22.50
N GLN A 303 9.37 -3.17 -21.77
CA GLN A 303 10.57 -2.52 -22.28
C GLN A 303 10.24 -1.32 -23.18
N ARG A 304 9.26 -0.50 -22.77
CA ARG A 304 8.83 0.71 -23.50
C ARG A 304 9.38 2.01 -22.94
N VAL A 305 10.13 1.93 -21.84
CA VAL A 305 10.65 3.08 -21.10
C VAL A 305 12.11 2.84 -20.73
N GLY A 306 12.94 3.89 -20.83
CA GLY A 306 14.36 3.80 -20.48
C GLY A 306 14.60 3.72 -18.97
N PHE A 307 14.05 4.67 -18.20
CA PHE A 307 14.22 4.75 -16.75
C PHE A 307 12.94 4.44 -15.97
N TYR A 308 13.11 3.90 -14.77
CA TYR A 308 12.05 3.50 -13.86
C TYR A 308 12.36 3.94 -12.43
N THR A 309 11.43 4.62 -11.77
CA THR A 309 11.58 5.00 -10.37
C THR A 309 10.45 4.41 -9.53
N LYS A 310 10.77 3.34 -8.78
CA LYS A 310 9.90 2.66 -7.81
C LYS A 310 10.74 1.67 -6.99
N TYR A 311 10.09 0.87 -6.14
CA TYR A 311 10.71 -0.27 -5.48
C TYR A 311 11.25 -1.27 -6.49
N PHE A 312 12.46 -1.77 -6.26
CA PHE A 312 13.12 -2.72 -7.15
C PHE A 312 12.40 -4.08 -7.27
N ASN A 313 11.58 -4.45 -6.29
CA ASN A 313 10.80 -5.69 -6.31
C ASN A 313 9.49 -5.58 -7.12
N ALA A 314 9.02 -4.37 -7.45
CA ALA A 314 7.72 -4.20 -8.12
C ALA A 314 7.65 -4.87 -9.51
N PRO A 315 8.68 -4.74 -10.38
CA PRO A 315 8.67 -5.41 -11.68
C PRO A 315 8.72 -6.95 -11.61
N LEU A 316 9.15 -7.52 -10.47
CA LEU A 316 9.23 -8.97 -10.26
C LEU A 316 7.88 -9.62 -9.93
N ARG A 317 6.82 -8.81 -9.74
CA ARG A 317 5.48 -9.27 -9.37
C ARG A 317 4.60 -9.61 -10.58
N MET A 318 5.09 -9.35 -11.80
CA MET A 318 4.37 -9.56 -13.07
C MET A 318 4.56 -10.96 -13.65
#